data_AF-B4JVW0-F1
#
_entry.id   AF-B4JVW0-F1
#
_cell.length_a   1.000
_cell.length_b   1.000
_cell.length_c   1.000
_cell.angle_alpha   90.00
_cell.angle_beta   90.00
_cell.angle_gamma   90.00
#
_symmetry.space_group_name_H-M   'P 1'
#
loop_
_entity.id
_entity.type
_entity.pdbx_description
1 polymer ?
#
loop_
_entity_poly.entity_id
_entity_poly.type
_entity_poly.pdbx_seq_one_letter_code
_entity_poly.pdbx_strand_id
1 'polypeptide(L)' 'MSDPITPEELMRLRDNCLQQLRDDELYQLRNDAKLRAVNNTQSFDEFKDIVDAAHLQPISKQDKANASTKNRLWNSAVRE' A
#
# COMPACT_ATOMS: atom_id res chain seq x y z
N MET A 1 -12.14 23.53 -36.80
CA MET A 1 -12.93 22.40 -36.29
C MET A 1 -11.98 21.53 -35.51
N SER A 2 -12.23 21.26 -34.23
CA SER A 2 -11.38 20.34 -33.45
C SER A 2 -11.51 18.93 -34.01
N ASP A 3 -10.40 18.20 -34.04
CA ASP A 3 -10.38 16.81 -34.45
C ASP A 3 -11.31 15.95 -33.58
N PRO A 4 -11.94 14.90 -34.13
CA PRO A 4 -12.81 14.03 -33.37
C PRO A 4 -12.02 13.26 -32.32
N ILE A 5 -12.53 13.24 -31.08
CA ILE A 5 -11.91 12.50 -29.96
C ILE A 5 -11.79 11.02 -30.33
N THR A 6 -10.59 10.49 -30.22
CA THR A 6 -10.30 9.10 -30.55
C THR A 6 -10.61 8.16 -29.37
N PRO A 7 -10.91 6.88 -29.62
CA PRO A 7 -11.09 5.89 -28.55
C PRO A 7 -9.87 5.76 -27.63
N GLU A 8 -8.67 5.93 -28.16
CA GLU A 8 -7.42 5.87 -27.40
C GLU A 8 -7.31 7.02 -26.39
N GLU A 9 -7.70 8.23 -26.79
CA GLU A 9 -7.74 9.39 -25.88
C GLU A 9 -8.72 9.18 -24.73
N LEU A 10 -9.86 8.51 -24.97
CA LEU A 10 -10.81 8.15 -23.92
C LEU A 10 -10.24 7.13 -22.94
N MET A 11 -9.51 6.12 -23.43
CA MET A 11 -8.85 5.14 -22.56
C MET A 11 -7.76 5.78 -21.71
N ARG A 12 -6.92 6.63 -22.31
CA ARG A 12 -5.89 7.37 -21.60
C ARG A 12 -6.48 8.28 -20.53
N LEU A 13 -7.58 8.98 -20.84
CA LEU A 13 -8.28 9.81 -19.87
C LEU A 13 -8.80 8.99 -18.69
N ARG A 14 -9.43 7.85 -18.96
CA ARG A 14 -9.90 6.92 -17.92
C ARG A 14 -8.75 6.50 -17.02
N ASP A 15 -7.63 6.07 -17.59
CA ASP A 15 -6.50 5.57 -16.81
C ASP A 15 -5.87 6.68 -15.97
N ASN A 16 -5.77 7.90 -16.50
CA ASN A 16 -5.33 9.07 -15.75
C ASN A 16 -6.26 9.37 -14.57
N CYS A 17 -7.58 9.37 -14.79
CA CYS A 17 -8.55 9.59 -13.72
C CYS A 17 -8.44 8.51 -12.63
N LEU A 18 -8.27 7.25 -13.03
CA LEU A 18 -8.10 6.15 -12.08
C LEU A 18 -6.78 6.26 -11.28
N GLN A 19 -5.70 6.76 -11.89
CA GLN A 19 -4.46 7.02 -11.14
C GLN A 19 -4.65 8.16 -10.14
N GLN A 20 -5.26 9.27 -10.56
CA GLN A 20 -5.51 10.40 -9.67
C GLN A 20 -6.34 10.02 -8.44
N LEU A 21 -7.37 9.20 -8.62
CA LEU A 21 -8.16 8.68 -7.50
C LEU A 21 -7.31 7.85 -6.52
N ARG A 22 -6.44 6.97 -7.04
CA ARG A 22 -5.54 6.18 -6.19
C ARG A 22 -4.53 7.04 -5.43
N ASP A 23 -3.98 8.05 -6.10
CA ASP A 23 -3.02 8.97 -5.49
C ASP A 23 -3.67 9.80 -4.37
N ASP A 24 -4.91 10.25 -4.59
CA ASP A 24 -5.70 10.96 -3.59
C ASP A 24 -6.02 10.07 -2.38
N GLU A 25 -6.42 8.82 -2.61
CA GLU A 25 -6.64 7.84 -1.53
C GLU A 25 -5.36 7.60 -0.70
N LEU A 26 -4.22 7.42 -1.37
CA LEU A 26 -2.93 7.24 -0.71
C LEU A 26 -2.51 8.49 0.06
N TYR A 27 -2.77 9.68 -0.48
CA TYR A 27 -2.51 10.94 0.18
C TYR A 27 -3.32 11.06 1.48
N GLN A 28 -4.62 10.78 1.43
CA GLN A 28 -5.50 10.81 2.61
C GLN A 28 -5.03 9.83 3.69
N LEU A 29 -4.69 8.59 3.29
CA LEU A 29 -4.20 7.56 4.18
C LEU A 29 -2.90 7.96 4.89
N ARG A 30 -1.95 8.53 4.14
CA ARG A 30 -0.70 9.05 4.71
C ARG A 30 -0.94 10.25 5.62
N ASN A 31 -1.87 11.14 5.27
CA ASN A 31 -2.18 12.30 6.09
C ASN A 31 -2.78 11.89 7.44
N ASP A 32 -3.70 10.92 7.43
CA ASP A 32 -4.21 10.31 8.66
C ASP A 32 -3.07 9.72 9.51
N ALA A 33 -2.16 8.97 8.89
CA ALA A 33 -1.00 8.42 9.58
C ALA A 33 -0.09 9.53 10.16
N LYS A 34 0.11 10.64 9.45
CA LYS A 34 0.87 11.80 9.97
C LYS A 34 0.21 12.39 11.22
N LEU A 35 -1.12 12.59 11.20
CA LEU A 35 -1.88 13.11 12.34
C LEU A 35 -1.84 12.17 13.55
N ARG A 36 -1.81 10.85 13.32
CA ARG A 36 -1.61 9.87 14.38
C ARG A 36 -0.17 9.88 14.89
N ALA A 37 0.81 9.81 14.00
CA ALA A 37 2.23 9.70 14.36
C ALA A 37 2.73 10.92 15.13
N VAL A 38 2.36 12.14 14.71
CA VAL A 38 2.83 13.39 15.35
C VAL A 38 2.53 13.46 16.85
N ASN A 39 1.46 12.79 17.30
CA ASN A 39 1.06 12.77 18.70
C ASN A 39 1.63 11.57 19.49
N ASN A 40 2.23 10.58 18.81
CA ASN A 40 2.58 9.29 19.40
C ASN A 40 4.06 8.88 19.25
N THR A 41 4.86 9.63 18.50
CA THR A 41 6.28 9.30 18.26
C THR A 41 7.23 10.24 18.99
N GLN A 42 8.40 9.73 19.39
CA GLN A 42 9.44 10.53 20.05
C GLN A 42 10.57 10.94 19.09
N SER A 43 10.76 10.19 18.00
CA SER A 43 11.78 10.46 16.99
C SER A 43 11.18 10.66 15.60
N PHE A 44 11.93 11.33 14.73
CA PHE A 44 11.53 11.49 13.33
C PHE A 44 11.52 10.16 12.57
N ASP A 45 12.43 9.25 12.90
CA ASP A 45 12.51 7.94 12.24
C ASP A 45 11.26 7.10 12.53
N GLU A 46 10.79 7.08 13.78
CA GLU A 46 9.50 6.44 14.14
C GLU A 46 8.32 7.08 13.40
N PHE A 47 8.29 8.41 13.31
CA PHE A 47 7.28 9.13 12.56
C PHE A 47 7.28 8.72 11.09
N LYS A 48 8.47 8.70 10.47
CA LYS A 48 8.67 8.33 9.07
C LYS A 48 8.20 6.90 8.82
N ASP A 49 8.58 5.96 9.68
CA ASP A 49 8.23 4.56 9.54
C ASP A 49 6.71 4.35 9.58
N ILE A 50 6.00 5.02 10.49
CA ILE A 50 4.53 4.94 10.58
C ILE A 50 3.87 5.49 9.31
N VAL A 51 4.32 6.63 8.82
CA VAL A 51 3.74 7.29 7.64
C VAL A 51 4.04 6.51 6.35
N ASP A 52 5.26 6.02 6.19
CA ASP A 52 5.68 5.26 5.02
C ASP A 52 4.99 3.89 4.99
N ALA A 53 4.79 3.24 6.14
CA ALA A 53 4.09 1.96 6.25
C ALA A 53 2.55 2.06 6.21
N ALA A 54 1.97 3.27 6.18
CA ALA A 54 0.52 3.48 6.32
C ALA A 54 -0.34 2.76 5.26
N HIS A 55 0.23 2.50 4.08
CA HIS A 55 -0.44 1.83 2.97
C HIS A 55 -0.35 0.30 3.01
N LEU A 56 0.36 -0.28 3.97
CA LEU A 56 0.49 -1.72 4.09
C LEU A 56 -0.84 -2.33 4.56
N GLN A 57 -1.30 -3.35 3.83
CA GLN A 57 -2.49 -4.10 4.20
C GLN A 57 -2.13 -5.32 5.04
N PRO A 58 -3.06 -5.79 5.90
CA PRO A 58 -2.88 -7.05 6.60
C PRO A 58 -2.67 -8.22 5.63
N ILE A 59 -1.78 -9.15 6.00
CA ILE A 59 -1.50 -10.35 5.22
C ILE A 59 -2.78 -11.18 5.05
N SER A 60 -3.19 -11.40 3.80
CA SER A 60 -4.39 -12.16 3.47
C SER A 60 -4.18 -13.67 3.68
N LYS A 61 -5.28 -14.44 3.68
CA LYS A 61 -5.22 -15.91 3.72
C LYS A 61 -4.51 -16.49 2.49
N GLN A 62 -4.66 -15.83 1.33
CA GLN A 62 -3.99 -16.25 0.10
C GLN A 62 -2.48 -16.01 0.19
N ASP A 63 -2.06 -14.88 0.76
CA ASP A 63 -0.64 -14.59 0.97
C ASP A 63 0.01 -15.65 1.86
N LYS A 64 -0.68 -16.08 2.92
CA LYS A 64 -0.23 -17.18 3.79
C LYS A 64 -0.18 -18.53 3.06
N ALA A 65 -1.16 -18.79 2.19
CA ALA A 65 -1.22 -20.02 1.42
C ALA A 65 -0.14 -20.10 0.33
N ASN A 66 0.26 -18.96 -0.22
CA ASN A 66 1.28 -18.83 -1.25
C ASN A 66 2.70 -18.67 -0.67
N ALA A 67 2.82 -18.56 0.66
CA ALA A 67 4.10 -18.50 1.32
C ALA A 67 4.88 -19.83 1.12
N SER A 68 6.06 -19.73 0.50
CA SER A 68 6.99 -20.85 0.29
C SER A 68 7.56 -21.42 1.62
N THR A 69 7.24 -20.79 2.75
CA THR A 69 7.66 -21.16 4.09
C THR A 69 6.89 -22.33 4.71
N LYS A 70 5.91 -22.94 4.02
CA LYS A 70 5.10 -24.07 4.55
C LYS A 70 5.92 -25.23 5.13
N ASN A 71 7.18 -25.39 4.76
CA ASN A 71 8.05 -26.46 5.25
C ASN A 71 9.18 -26.03 6.20
N ARG A 72 9.21 -24.76 6.64
CA ARG A 72 10.15 -24.33 7.69
C ARG A 72 9.49 -24.46 9.04
N LEU A 73 9.69 -25.61 9.70
CA LEU A 73 9.48 -25.73 11.13
C LEU A 73 10.34 -24.67 11.81
N TRP A 74 9.70 -23.69 12.46
CA TRP A 74 10.38 -22.59 13.15
C TRP A 74 11.01 -23.02 14.48
N ASN A 75 11.15 -24.33 14.70
CA ASN A 75 11.93 -24.94 15.77
C ASN A 75 12.35 -26.36 15.33
N SER A 76 13.65 -26.54 15.06
CA SER A 76 14.24 -27.86 14.81
C SER A 76 14.48 -28.68 16.09
N ALA A 77 14.26 -28.08 17.26
CA ALA A 77 14.45 -28.72 18.57
C ALA A 77 13.36 -29.75 18.93
N VAL A 78 12.27 -29.85 18.16
CA VAL A 78 11.24 -30.89 18.32
C VAL A 78 11.61 -32.13 17.49
N ARG A 79 12.83 -32.63 17.66
CA ARG A 79 13.32 -33.87 17.01
C ARG A 79 14.22 -34.73 17.92
N GLU A 80 14.16 -34.52 19.23
CA GLU A 80 14.71 -35.47 20.22
C GLU A 80 13.60 -36.30 20.86
#